data_AF-A0A1H3PJ95-F1
#
_entry.id   AF-A0A1H3PJ95-F1
#
_cell.length_a   1.000
_cell.length_b   1.000
_cell.length_c   1.000
_cell.angle_alpha   90.00
_cell.angle_beta   90.00
_cell.angle_gamma   90.00
#
_symmetry.space_group_name_H-M   'P 1'
#
loop_
_entity.id
_entity.type
_entity.pdbx_description
1 polymer ?
#
loop_
_entity_poly.entity_id
_entity_poly.type
_entity_poly.pdbx_seq_one_letter_code
_entity_poly.pdbx_strand_id
1 'polypeptide(L)'
;MALALDKQNHIKAWQVSGLSQRDYCRQHGLNAKTFGSWLRIYRNRPMNAEVPTLIPVEIKPAAPSTESLYLHGCRGHTLQLPANVSPQWLGELLKCLD
;
A
#
# COMPACT_ATOMS: atom_id res chain seq x y z
N MET A 1 -14.69 5.27 -31.82
CA MET A 1 -13.89 4.27 -32.57
C MET A 1 -13.13 3.42 -31.58
N ALA A 2 -13.32 2.09 -31.59
CA ALA A 2 -12.59 1.18 -30.71
C ALA A 2 -11.17 0.95 -31.25
N LEU A 3 -10.18 0.87 -30.36
CA LEU A 3 -8.81 0.53 -30.72
C LEU A 3 -8.72 -0.98 -30.99
N ALA A 4 -8.09 -1.39 -32.09
CA ALA A 4 -7.91 -2.80 -32.43
C ALA A 4 -7.07 -3.55 -31.37
N LEU A 5 -7.28 -4.86 -31.25
CA LEU A 5 -6.74 -5.67 -30.15
C LEU A 5 -5.20 -5.74 -30.17
N ASP A 6 -4.60 -5.79 -31.35
CA ASP A 6 -3.14 -5.73 -31.57
C ASP A 6 -2.53 -4.44 -30.96
N LYS A 7 -3.18 -3.30 -31.20
CA LYS A 7 -2.74 -2.00 -30.69
C LYS A 7 -2.87 -1.91 -29.17
N GLN A 8 -3.93 -2.49 -28.61
CA GLN A 8 -4.11 -2.57 -27.15
C GLN A 8 -3.03 -3.44 -26.50
N ASN A 9 -2.67 -4.57 -27.12
CA ASN A 9 -1.61 -5.44 -26.63
C ASN A 9 -0.25 -4.72 -26.60
N HIS A 10 0.07 -3.95 -27.64
CA HIS A 10 1.27 -3.13 -27.64
C HIS A 10 1.28 -2.07 -26.53
N ILE A 11 0.13 -1.46 -26.22
CA ILE A 11 0.05 -0.49 -25.11
C ILE A 11 0.26 -1.18 -23.76
N LYS A 12 -0.36 -2.34 -23.53
CA LYS A 12 -0.18 -3.12 -22.29
C LYS A 12 1.27 -3.61 -22.13
N ALA A 13 1.85 -4.16 -23.18
CA ALA A 13 3.25 -4.59 -23.18
C ALA A 13 4.20 -3.41 -22.91
N TRP A 14 3.92 -2.23 -23.49
CA TRP A 14 4.67 -1.01 -23.19
C TRP A 14 4.56 -0.61 -21.71
N GLN A 15 3.36 -0.62 -21.13
CA GLN A 15 3.14 -0.27 -19.72
C GLN A 15 3.92 -1.19 -18.76
N VAL A 16 4.00 -2.49 -19.07
CA VAL A 16 4.75 -3.46 -18.27
C VAL A 16 6.26 -3.34 -18.49
N SER A 17 6.70 -2.94 -19.69
CA SER A 17 8.12 -2.86 -20.03
C SER A 17 8.89 -1.78 -19.25
N GLY A 18 8.20 -0.76 -18.71
CA GLY A 18 8.85 0.38 -18.04
C GLY A 18 9.65 1.29 -18.97
N LEU A 19 9.66 1.03 -20.29
CA LEU A 19 10.40 1.81 -21.27
C LEU A 19 9.72 3.15 -21.56
N SER A 20 10.50 4.14 -21.99
CA SER A 20 9.91 5.35 -22.57
C SER A 20 9.14 5.01 -23.85
N GLN A 21 8.10 5.77 -24.18
CA GLN A 21 7.32 5.56 -25.41
C GLN A 21 8.22 5.52 -26.65
N ARG A 22 9.24 6.40 -26.70
CA ARG A 22 10.16 6.49 -27.84
C ARG A 22 11.03 5.25 -27.96
N ASP A 23 11.56 4.75 -26.85
CA ASP A 23 12.43 3.57 -26.85
C ASP A 23 11.63 2.31 -27.18
N TYR A 24 10.42 2.17 -26.64
CA TYR A 24 9.51 1.10 -27.00
C TYR A 24 9.15 1.12 -28.49
N CYS A 25 8.79 2.29 -29.02
CA CYS A 25 8.47 2.42 -30.44
C CYS A 25 9.67 2.06 -31.32
N ARG A 26 10.89 2.46 -30.93
CA ARG A 26 12.12 2.12 -31.66
C ARG A 26 12.41 0.62 -31.64
N GLN A 27 12.28 -0.03 -30.47
CA GLN A 27 12.54 -1.47 -30.33
C GLN A 27 11.53 -2.33 -31.10
N HIS A 28 10.26 -1.92 -31.13
CA HIS A 28 9.18 -2.66 -31.74
C HIS A 28 8.82 -2.21 -33.17
N GLY A 29 9.63 -1.31 -33.77
CA GLY A 29 9.41 -0.82 -35.14
C GLY A 29 8.13 -0.02 -35.32
N LEU A 30 7.60 0.58 -34.25
CA LEU A 30 6.34 1.33 -34.26
C LEU A 30 6.60 2.82 -34.55
N ASN A 31 5.68 3.45 -35.26
CA ASN A 31 5.70 4.90 -35.42
C ASN A 31 5.22 5.58 -34.14
N ALA A 32 6.08 6.41 -33.53
CA ALA A 32 5.79 7.08 -32.27
C ALA A 32 4.56 8.00 -32.31
N LYS A 33 4.30 8.70 -33.43
CA LYS A 33 3.12 9.55 -33.60
C LYS A 33 1.85 8.71 -33.63
N THR A 34 1.88 7.62 -34.39
CA THR A 34 0.77 6.67 -34.50
C THR A 34 0.47 6.01 -33.15
N PHE A 35 1.50 5.56 -32.45
CA PHE A 35 1.38 5.00 -31.11
C PHE A 35 0.83 6.01 -30.10
N GLY A 36 1.26 7.28 -30.17
CA GLY A 36 0.71 8.35 -29.33
C GLY A 36 -0.78 8.59 -29.57
N SER A 37 -1.24 8.52 -30.82
CA SER A 37 -2.66 8.58 -31.16
C SER A 37 -3.45 7.40 -30.57
N TRP A 38 -2.90 6.18 -30.67
CA TRP A 38 -3.50 5.00 -30.04
C TRP A 38 -3.61 5.14 -28.54
N LEU A 39 -2.57 5.66 -27.88
CA LEU A 39 -2.55 5.90 -26.43
C LEU A 39 -3.62 6.92 -26.02
N ARG A 40 -3.81 7.98 -26.80
CA ARG A 40 -4.88 8.97 -26.58
C ARG A 40 -6.26 8.32 -26.69
N ILE A 41 -6.49 7.50 -27.72
CA ILE A 41 -7.76 6.77 -27.90
C ILE A 41 -7.96 5.76 -26.77
N TYR A 42 -6.91 5.06 -26.35
CA TYR A 42 -6.94 4.07 -25.26
C TYR A 42 -7.30 4.70 -23.92
N ARG A 43 -6.73 5.88 -23.61
CA ARG A 43 -7.03 6.64 -22.37
C ARG A 43 -8.40 7.30 -22.39
N ASN A 44 -8.85 7.76 -23.56
CA ASN A 44 -10.18 8.36 -23.73
C ASN A 44 -11.27 7.32 -23.98
N ARG A 45 -10.94 6.02 -23.95
CA ARG A 45 -11.96 4.98 -23.96
C ARG A 45 -12.80 5.20 -22.70
N PRO A 46 -14.14 5.38 -22.81
CA PRO A 46 -14.97 5.39 -21.63
C PRO A 46 -14.70 4.07 -20.93
N MET A 47 -14.02 4.17 -19.79
CA MET A 47 -13.85 3.10 -18.86
C MET A 47 -15.30 2.77 -18.48
N ASN A 48 -15.89 1.77 -19.12
CA ASN A 48 -17.04 1.11 -18.53
C ASN A 48 -16.47 0.64 -17.21
N ALA A 49 -16.75 1.42 -16.17
CA ALA A 49 -15.96 1.46 -14.99
C ALA A 49 -16.19 0.15 -14.26
N GLU A 50 -15.39 -0.86 -14.60
CA GLU A 50 -14.64 -1.55 -13.57
C GLU A 50 -13.75 -0.49 -12.91
N VAL A 51 -14.41 0.42 -12.19
CA VAL A 51 -13.83 1.05 -11.01
C VAL A 51 -13.11 -0.12 -10.33
N PRO A 52 -11.80 -0.01 -10.04
CA PRO A 52 -11.21 -0.90 -9.06
C PRO A 52 -12.20 -0.83 -7.91
N THR A 53 -12.90 -1.93 -7.63
CA THR A 53 -13.89 -1.93 -6.57
C THR A 53 -13.03 -1.67 -5.36
N LEU A 54 -13.03 -0.43 -4.89
CA LEU A 54 -12.33 -0.06 -3.68
C LEU A 54 -13.02 -0.91 -2.63
N ILE A 55 -12.40 -2.02 -2.28
CA ILE A 55 -12.89 -2.84 -1.19
C ILE A 55 -12.80 -1.90 0.00
N PRO A 56 -13.93 -1.57 0.65
CA PRO A 56 -13.89 -0.77 1.85
C PRO A 56 -13.08 -1.57 2.87
N VAL A 57 -11.84 -1.20 3.08
CA VAL A 57 -11.11 -1.63 4.26
C VAL A 57 -11.74 -0.82 5.39
N GLU A 58 -12.58 -1.49 6.17
CA GLU A 58 -12.97 -0.96 7.46
C GLU A 58 -11.68 -0.76 8.25
N ILE A 59 -11.27 0.50 8.39
CA ILE A 59 -10.28 0.88 9.39
C ILE A 59 -11.02 0.72 10.71
N LYS A 60 -10.99 -0.49 11.26
CA LYS A 60 -11.37 -0.72 12.65
C LYS A 60 -10.51 0.26 13.45
N PRO A 61 -11.09 1.28 14.11
CA PRO A 61 -10.31 2.10 15.02
C PRO A 61 -9.62 1.11 15.95
N ALA A 62 -8.29 1.15 16.01
CA ALA A 62 -7.57 0.36 16.98
C ALA A 62 -8.28 0.62 18.31
N ALA A 63 -8.89 -0.43 18.87
CA ALA A 63 -9.47 -0.36 20.21
C ALA A 63 -8.43 0.34 21.07
N PRO A 64 -8.80 1.33 21.92
CA PRO A 64 -7.86 2.14 22.67
C PRO A 64 -6.80 1.19 23.20
N SER A 65 -5.61 1.28 22.60
CA SER A 65 -4.55 0.32 22.86
C SER A 65 -4.39 0.39 24.36
N THR A 66 -4.69 -0.70 25.04
CA THR A 66 -4.39 -0.82 26.46
C THR A 66 -2.88 -0.91 26.50
N GLU A 67 -2.23 0.25 26.35
CA GLU A 67 -0.80 0.42 26.30
C GLU A 67 -0.30 -0.31 27.54
N SER A 68 0.38 -1.42 27.31
CA SER A 68 0.86 -2.26 28.39
C SER A 68 2.31 -1.90 28.59
N LEU A 69 2.64 -1.40 29.76
CA LEU A 69 4.01 -1.19 30.22
C LEU A 69 4.59 -2.56 30.59
N TYR A 70 5.76 -2.86 30.04
CA TYR A 70 6.54 -4.04 30.41
C TYR A 70 7.75 -3.60 31.21
N LEU A 71 7.87 -4.11 32.44
CA LEU A 71 9.02 -3.87 33.31
C LEU A 71 9.80 -5.17 33.47
N HIS A 72 11.08 -5.12 33.17
CA HIS A 72 11.98 -6.24 33.36
C HIS A 72 12.80 -6.01 34.64
N GLY A 73 12.60 -6.87 35.64
CA GLY A 73 13.34 -6.85 36.90
C GLY A 73 14.69 -7.57 36.80
N CYS A 74 15.62 -7.23 37.69
CA CYS A 74 16.99 -7.77 37.71
C CYS A 74 17.07 -9.30 37.90
N ARG A 75 16.01 -9.94 38.42
CA ARG A 75 15.91 -11.40 38.64
C ARG A 75 15.20 -12.16 37.51
N GLY A 76 14.95 -11.52 36.36
CA GLY A 76 14.30 -12.13 35.20
C GLY A 76 12.77 -12.13 35.24
N HIS A 77 12.15 -11.54 36.27
CA HIS A 77 10.71 -11.32 36.29
C HIS A 77 10.32 -10.21 35.31
N THR A 78 9.26 -10.45 34.55
CA THR A 78 8.68 -9.44 33.66
C THR A 78 7.28 -9.12 34.15
N LEU A 79 7.04 -7.86 34.49
CA LEU A 79 5.73 -7.36 34.92
C LEU A 79 5.06 -6.67 33.73
N GLN A 80 3.85 -7.10 33.40
CA GLN A 80 2.99 -6.44 32.43
C GLN A 80 1.92 -5.66 33.18
N LEU A 81 1.82 -4.36 32.90
CA LEU A 81 0.97 -3.42 33.62
C LEU A 81 0.23 -2.51 32.63
N PRO A 82 -1.00 -2.08 32.91
CA PRO A 82 -1.65 -1.03 32.11
C PRO A 82 -0.88 0.30 32.19
N ALA A 83 -0.90 1.10 31.13
CA ALA A 83 -0.23 2.41 31.09
C ALA A 83 -0.82 3.45 32.05
N ASN A 84 -2.01 3.21 32.59
CA ASN A 84 -2.66 4.07 33.58
C ASN A 84 -2.34 3.67 35.03
N VAL A 85 -1.26 2.92 35.26
CA VAL A 85 -0.85 2.53 36.61
C VAL A 85 -0.21 3.72 37.34
N SER A 86 -0.63 3.94 38.58
CA SER A 86 -0.07 4.98 39.45
C SER A 86 1.42 4.71 39.74
N PRO A 87 2.32 5.69 39.54
CA PRO A 87 3.73 5.55 39.88
C PRO A 87 3.98 5.22 41.36
N GLN A 88 3.12 5.71 42.26
CA GLN A 88 3.24 5.48 43.70
C GLN A 88 2.95 4.02 44.05
N TRP A 89 1.88 3.45 43.49
CA TRP A 89 1.55 2.04 43.68
C TRP A 89 2.61 1.12 43.08
N LEU A 90 3.14 1.48 41.90
CA LEU A 90 4.21 0.73 41.26
C LEU A 90 5.47 0.73 42.14
N GLY A 91 5.81 1.86 42.75
CA GLY A 91 6.92 1.96 43.69
C GLY A 91 6.74 1.04 44.91
N GLU A 92 5.55 0.96 45.50
CA GLU A 92 5.25 0.05 46.61
C GLU A 92 5.32 -1.42 46.19
N LEU A 93 4.81 -1.78 45.00
CA LEU A 93 4.90 -3.13 44.46
C LEU A 93 6.37 -3.56 44.27
N LEU A 94 7.20 -2.68 43.72
CA LEU A 94 8.62 -2.96 43.50
C LEU A 94 9.38 -3.16 44.81
N LYS A 95 9.03 -2.43 45.89
CA LYS A 95 9.62 -2.64 47.22
C LYS A 95 9.31 -4.02 47.82
N CYS A 96 8.15 -4.59 47.50
CA CYS A 96 7.77 -5.93 47.96
C CYS A 96 8.39 -7.06 47.13
N LEU A 97 8.95 -6.75 45.96
CA LEU A 97 9.53 -7.73 45.02
C LEU A 97 11.06 -7.88 45.15
N ASP A 98 11.71 -7.06 45.97
CA ASP A 98 13.11 -7.23 46.40
C ASP A 98 13.25 -8.39 47.42
#